data_AF-A0A2V1DGB0-F1
#
_entry.id   AF-A0A2V1DGB0-F1
#
_cell.length_a   1.000
_cell.length_b   1.000
_cell.length_c   1.000
_cell.angle_alpha   90.00
_cell.angle_beta   90.00
_cell.angle_gamma   90.00
#
_symmetry.space_group_name_H-M   'P 1'
#
loop_
_entity.id
_entity.type
_entity.pdbx_description
1 polymer ?
#
loop_
_entity_poly.entity_id
_entity_poly.type
_entity_poly.pdbx_seq_one_letter_code
_entity_poly.pdbx_strand_id
1 'polypeptide(L)'
;MPTWIVHGFRWPRRAIRIHIILQNLEDCAPGYIMAPDTIAELQAHFETLYPDQMKHLPNLRFLEQYDPDDETTCDQPYAYVCEQAHEIKLGVDLDEYKGSGIPRETWNALLSLRNEIAPGEKIGWYVVVNGDVERWVPPADDDDEEAEGALFSPIGTESSQATLTDIQEYRARLEGIDGDAKKTGFKKWLGKVKKARSVRDLRSDLALRPISNDYQAPTSPRRQ
;
A
#
# COMPACT_ATOMS: atom_id res chain seq x y z
N MET A 1 -3.33 4.69 24.69
CA MET A 1 -2.97 5.02 23.31
C MET A 1 -3.30 3.83 22.42
N PRO A 2 -4.21 3.96 21.45
CA PRO A 2 -4.47 2.92 20.45
C PRO A 2 -3.16 2.38 19.86
N THR A 3 -3.01 1.06 19.90
CA THR A 3 -1.81 0.38 19.41
C THR A 3 -2.22 -0.63 18.36
N TRP A 4 -1.45 -0.77 17.30
CA TRP A 4 -1.80 -1.56 16.14
C TRP A 4 -0.66 -2.51 15.79
N ILE A 5 -1.00 -3.74 15.42
CA ILE A 5 -0.11 -4.59 14.63
C ILE A 5 -0.44 -4.34 13.18
N VAL A 6 0.57 -3.99 12.39
CA VAL A 6 0.40 -3.76 10.96
C VAL A 6 1.37 -4.58 10.14
N HIS A 7 0.91 -5.03 8.99
CA HIS A 7 1.78 -5.50 7.93
C HIS A 7 1.77 -4.50 6.78
N GLY A 8 2.94 -3.96 6.48
CA GLY A 8 3.07 -2.84 5.56
C GLY A 8 4.51 -2.41 5.39
N PHE A 9 4.70 -1.15 5.05
CA PHE A 9 5.98 -0.46 5.07
C PHE A 9 5.83 0.93 5.69
N ARG A 10 6.97 1.46 6.15
CA ARG A 10 7.05 2.84 6.60
C ARG A 10 7.00 3.76 5.39
N TRP A 11 6.20 4.80 5.47
CA TRP A 11 6.21 5.91 4.53
C TRP A 11 6.81 7.13 5.24
N PRO A 12 8.07 7.50 4.92
CA PRO A 12 8.72 8.63 5.56
C PRO A 12 7.92 9.92 5.36
N ARG A 13 7.79 10.72 6.42
CA ARG A 13 7.00 11.97 6.42
C ARG A 13 7.36 12.89 5.27
N ARG A 14 8.65 12.99 4.97
CA ARG A 14 9.17 13.80 3.87
C ARG A 14 8.71 13.30 2.51
N ALA A 15 8.63 11.98 2.30
CA ALA A 15 8.13 11.39 1.08
C ALA A 15 6.61 11.60 0.93
N ILE A 16 5.84 11.53 2.01
CA ILE A 16 4.40 11.85 2.03
C ILE A 16 4.14 13.28 1.55
N ARG A 17 4.85 14.25 2.14
CA ARG A 17 4.74 15.67 1.76
C ARG A 17 5.08 15.88 0.28
N ILE A 18 6.17 15.28 -0.21
CA ILE A 18 6.58 15.37 -1.62
C ILE A 18 5.50 14.77 -2.53
N HIS A 19 4.95 13.60 -2.17
CA HIS A 19 3.90 12.94 -2.94
C HIS A 19 2.66 13.83 -3.08
N ILE A 20 2.14 14.34 -1.96
CA ILE A 20 0.96 15.22 -1.92
C ILE A 20 1.18 16.47 -2.79
N ILE A 21 2.32 17.14 -2.64
CA ILE A 21 2.63 18.36 -3.40
C ILE A 21 2.73 18.07 -4.90
N LEU A 22 3.45 17.02 -5.29
CA LEU A 22 3.71 16.74 -6.71
C LEU A 22 2.48 16.20 -7.45
N GLN A 23 1.57 15.56 -6.73
CA GLN A 23 0.32 15.03 -7.28
C GLN A 23 -0.84 16.03 -7.16
N ASN A 24 -0.60 17.19 -6.54
CA ASN A 24 -1.61 18.22 -6.29
C ASN A 24 -2.85 17.66 -5.56
N LEU A 25 -2.61 16.92 -4.47
CA LEU A 25 -3.68 16.37 -3.63
C LEU A 25 -4.09 17.44 -2.63
N GLU A 26 -5.19 18.14 -2.92
CA GLU A 26 -5.59 19.36 -2.21
C GLU A 26 -6.34 19.06 -0.90
N ASP A 27 -7.01 17.92 -0.81
CA ASP A 27 -7.77 17.46 0.36
C ASP A 27 -6.90 16.60 1.32
N CYS A 28 -5.61 16.46 1.01
CA CYS A 28 -4.65 15.69 1.78
C CYS A 28 -3.91 16.53 2.84
N ALA A 29 -4.01 16.12 4.10
CA ALA A 29 -3.22 16.65 5.20
C ALA A 29 -1.94 15.80 5.40
N PRO A 30 -0.75 16.29 4.99
CA PRO A 30 0.49 15.50 5.14
C PRO A 30 0.89 15.24 6.58
N GLY A 31 0.35 16.00 7.54
CA GLY A 31 0.56 15.83 8.99
C GLY A 31 -0.48 14.93 9.68
N TYR A 32 -1.52 14.51 8.97
CA TYR A 32 -2.58 13.66 9.49
C TYR A 32 -3.15 12.76 8.38
N ILE A 33 -2.39 11.73 7.99
CA ILE A 33 -2.79 10.88 6.85
C ILE A 33 -4.01 10.00 7.13
N MET A 34 -4.45 9.94 8.39
CA MET A 34 -5.64 9.21 8.81
C MET A 34 -6.92 10.08 8.78
N ALA A 35 -6.83 11.35 8.41
CA ALA A 35 -8.02 12.17 8.20
C ALA A 35 -8.94 11.52 7.15
N PRO A 36 -10.27 11.50 7.33
CA PRO A 36 -11.19 10.88 6.38
C PRO A 36 -11.00 11.35 4.93
N ASP A 37 -10.87 12.67 4.72
CA ASP A 37 -10.70 13.25 3.38
C ASP A 37 -9.34 12.87 2.78
N THR A 38 -8.28 12.88 3.59
CA THR A 38 -6.94 12.45 3.17
C THR A 38 -6.90 10.97 2.80
N ILE A 39 -7.57 10.11 3.56
CA ILE A 39 -7.68 8.68 3.22
C ILE A 39 -8.41 8.52 1.90
N ALA A 40 -9.56 9.19 1.74
CA ALA A 40 -10.38 9.08 0.53
C ALA A 40 -9.63 9.54 -0.72
N GLU A 41 -8.95 10.69 -0.65
CA GLU A 41 -8.16 11.23 -1.75
C GLU A 41 -6.96 10.33 -2.08
N LEU A 42 -6.19 9.88 -1.08
CA LEU A 42 -5.06 8.97 -1.31
C LEU A 42 -5.51 7.64 -1.91
N GLN A 43 -6.62 7.06 -1.45
CA GLN A 43 -7.16 5.82 -2.01
C GLN A 43 -7.56 6.00 -3.47
N ALA A 44 -8.36 7.02 -3.78
CA ALA A 44 -8.78 7.31 -5.15
C ALA A 44 -7.58 7.61 -6.07
N HIS A 45 -6.57 8.30 -5.54
CA HIS A 45 -5.35 8.59 -6.27
C HIS A 45 -4.53 7.33 -6.55
N PHE A 46 -4.36 6.44 -5.56
CA PHE A 46 -3.63 5.18 -5.73
C PHE A 46 -4.35 4.23 -6.69
N GLU A 47 -5.68 4.19 -6.69
CA GLU A 47 -6.47 3.45 -7.68
C GLU A 47 -6.24 3.97 -9.10
N THR A 48 -5.99 5.27 -9.25
CA THR A 48 -5.73 5.92 -10.53
C THR A 48 -4.30 5.65 -11.03
N LEU A 49 -3.28 5.83 -10.18
CA LEU A 49 -1.88 5.68 -10.57
C LEU A 49 -1.39 4.23 -10.60
N TYR A 50 -1.89 3.39 -9.70
CA TYR A 50 -1.39 2.03 -9.46
C TYR A 50 -2.51 0.98 -9.55
N PRO A 51 -3.32 0.96 -10.64
CA PRO A 51 -4.51 0.13 -10.71
C PRO A 51 -4.21 -1.38 -10.62
N ASP A 52 -3.05 -1.82 -11.11
CA ASP A 52 -2.65 -3.23 -11.06
C ASP A 52 -2.26 -3.67 -9.65
N GLN A 53 -1.60 -2.80 -8.89
CA GLN A 53 -1.26 -3.03 -7.49
C GLN A 53 -2.54 -3.03 -6.64
N MET A 54 -3.43 -2.04 -6.85
CA MET A 54 -4.64 -1.87 -6.05
C MET A 54 -5.64 -3.03 -6.19
N LYS A 55 -5.67 -3.74 -7.35
CA LYS A 55 -6.43 -5.00 -7.50
C LYS A 55 -6.09 -6.06 -6.46
N HIS A 56 -4.85 -6.07 -5.96
CA HIS A 56 -4.35 -7.04 -4.99
C HIS A 56 -4.22 -6.47 -3.57
N LEU A 57 -4.63 -5.20 -3.37
CA LEU A 57 -4.57 -4.47 -2.10
C LEU A 57 -5.94 -3.89 -1.70
N PRO A 58 -7.02 -4.71 -1.64
CA PRO A 58 -8.37 -4.21 -1.35
C PRO A 58 -8.53 -3.66 0.07
N ASN A 59 -7.64 -4.03 1.00
CA ASN A 59 -7.68 -3.64 2.40
C ASN A 59 -6.62 -2.58 2.75
N LEU A 60 -6.08 -1.88 1.74
CA LEU A 60 -5.03 -0.89 1.97
C LEU A 60 -5.51 0.21 2.92
N ARG A 61 -4.73 0.44 3.97
CA ARG A 61 -4.98 1.42 5.02
C ARG A 61 -3.72 2.25 5.29
N PHE A 62 -3.98 3.44 5.78
CA PHE A 62 -2.98 4.39 6.21
C PHE A 62 -3.01 4.47 7.74
N LEU A 63 -1.85 4.43 8.39
CA LEU A 63 -1.76 4.53 9.84
C LEU A 63 -0.68 5.52 10.25
N GLU A 64 -1.04 6.47 11.11
CA GLU A 64 -0.11 7.42 11.70
C GLU A 64 0.65 6.82 12.90
N GLN A 65 1.84 7.34 13.15
CA GLN A 65 2.48 7.25 14.46
C GLN A 65 2.26 8.57 15.17
N TYR A 66 1.76 8.53 16.41
CA TYR A 66 1.56 9.76 17.17
C TYR A 66 1.61 9.47 18.67
N ASP A 67 2.33 10.32 19.39
CA ASP A 67 2.39 10.35 20.85
C ASP A 67 1.90 11.74 21.31
N PRO A 68 0.71 11.84 21.94
CA PRO A 68 0.16 13.12 22.37
C PRO A 68 0.96 13.76 23.53
N ASP A 69 1.77 12.98 24.24
CA ASP A 69 2.61 13.47 25.33
C ASP A 69 3.97 14.01 24.79
N ASP A 70 4.27 13.79 23.52
CA ASP A 70 5.46 14.32 22.85
C ASP A 70 5.21 15.73 22.31
N GLU A 71 5.51 16.73 23.14
CA GLU A 71 5.41 18.16 22.77
C GLU A 71 6.61 18.65 21.94
N THR A 72 7.59 17.79 21.62
CA THR A 72 8.83 18.22 20.95
C THR A 72 8.73 18.19 19.43
N THR A 73 7.88 17.34 18.87
CA THR A 73 7.65 17.25 17.43
C THR A 73 6.18 17.45 17.09
N CYS A 74 5.90 18.13 15.98
CA CYS A 74 4.53 18.26 15.48
C CYS A 74 4.07 17.02 14.72
N ASP A 75 5.01 16.24 14.16
CA ASP A 75 4.73 15.01 13.47
C ASP A 75 5.85 13.96 13.61
N GLN A 76 5.44 12.70 13.70
CA GLN A 76 6.37 11.58 13.81
C GLN A 76 6.97 11.27 12.43
N PRO A 77 8.22 10.75 12.39
CA PRO A 77 9.01 10.62 11.16
C PRO A 77 8.42 9.66 10.13
N TYR A 78 7.54 8.74 10.56
CA TYR A 78 6.93 7.74 9.69
C TYR A 78 5.43 7.69 9.92
N ALA A 79 4.72 7.51 8.81
CA ALA A 79 3.43 6.87 8.83
C ALA A 79 3.56 5.51 8.13
N TYR A 80 2.47 4.76 8.01
CA TYR A 80 2.49 3.41 7.48
C TYR A 80 1.43 3.21 6.41
N VAL A 81 1.83 2.50 5.35
CA VAL A 81 0.94 2.00 4.31
C VAL A 81 0.83 0.49 4.51
N CYS A 82 -0.38 0.05 4.85
CA CYS A 82 -0.61 -1.27 5.43
C CYS A 82 -1.68 -2.01 4.64
N GLU A 83 -1.47 -3.28 4.36
CA GLU A 83 -2.55 -4.14 3.85
C GLU A 83 -3.32 -4.80 5.00
N GLN A 84 -2.63 -5.15 6.08
CA GLN A 84 -3.22 -5.61 7.33
C GLN A 84 -2.92 -4.62 8.46
N ALA A 85 -3.93 -4.34 9.27
CA ALA A 85 -3.81 -3.52 10.48
C ALA A 85 -4.86 -3.96 11.51
N HIS A 86 -4.40 -4.33 12.69
CA HIS A 86 -5.23 -4.88 13.75
C HIS A 86 -4.97 -4.13 15.03
N GLU A 87 -6.02 -3.56 15.61
CA GLU A 87 -5.93 -2.84 16.87
C GLU A 87 -5.73 -3.82 18.05
N ILE A 88 -4.76 -3.52 18.88
CA ILE A 88 -4.44 -4.23 20.11
C ILE A 88 -5.21 -3.58 21.26
N LYS A 89 -6.21 -4.28 21.81
CA LYS A 89 -6.97 -3.78 22.96
C LYS A 89 -6.30 -4.03 24.30
N LEU A 90 -5.79 -5.25 24.51
CA LEU A 90 -5.15 -5.67 25.77
C LEU A 90 -3.82 -6.37 25.52
N GLY A 91 -3.81 -7.35 24.62
CA GLY A 91 -2.64 -8.14 24.28
C GLY A 91 -2.97 -9.07 23.13
N VAL A 92 -1.92 -9.59 22.48
CA VAL A 92 -2.04 -10.32 21.23
C VAL A 92 -0.81 -11.19 21.01
N ASP A 93 -0.99 -12.37 20.41
CA ASP A 93 0.11 -13.25 20.00
C ASP A 93 0.60 -12.85 18.61
N LEU A 94 1.88 -12.49 18.48
CA LEU A 94 2.46 -12.08 17.19
C LEU A 94 2.55 -13.23 16.20
N ASP A 95 2.68 -14.47 16.67
CA ASP A 95 2.84 -15.63 15.80
C ASP A 95 1.53 -16.00 15.10
N GLU A 96 0.38 -15.67 15.71
CA GLU A 96 -0.94 -15.77 15.08
C GLU A 96 -1.02 -14.91 13.81
N TYR A 97 -0.58 -13.65 13.90
CA TYR A 97 -0.63 -12.71 12.77
C TYR A 97 0.43 -12.98 11.72
N LYS A 98 1.63 -13.42 12.12
CA LYS A 98 2.67 -13.81 11.16
C LYS A 98 2.36 -15.13 10.48
N GLY A 99 1.65 -16.03 11.16
CA GLY A 99 1.31 -17.37 10.70
C GLY A 99 0.23 -17.41 9.63
N SER A 100 -0.65 -16.40 9.56
CA SER A 100 -1.67 -16.28 8.51
C SER A 100 -1.06 -16.15 7.10
N GLY A 101 0.18 -15.65 7.02
CA GLY A 101 0.88 -15.43 5.76
C GLY A 101 0.20 -14.36 4.89
N ILE A 102 0.86 -14.01 3.80
CA ILE A 102 0.33 -13.02 2.85
C ILE A 102 0.34 -13.65 1.48
N PRO A 103 -0.79 -13.58 0.73
CA PRO A 103 -0.83 -14.06 -0.64
C PRO A 103 0.32 -13.46 -1.45
N ARG A 104 0.95 -14.26 -2.30
CA ARG A 104 2.15 -13.85 -3.03
C ARG A 104 1.87 -12.63 -3.93
N GLU A 105 0.69 -12.58 -4.50
CA GLU A 105 0.20 -11.50 -5.36
C GLU A 105 0.08 -10.19 -4.57
N THR A 106 -0.52 -10.25 -3.38
CA THR A 106 -0.63 -9.12 -2.44
C THR A 106 0.74 -8.63 -1.98
N TRP A 107 1.64 -9.55 -1.62
CA TRP A 107 3.02 -9.19 -1.26
C TRP A 107 3.75 -8.48 -2.41
N ASN A 108 3.63 -9.01 -3.64
CA ASN A 108 4.26 -8.40 -4.81
C ASN A 108 3.65 -7.03 -5.14
N ALA A 109 2.33 -6.88 -5.02
CA ALA A 109 1.66 -5.60 -5.22
C ALA A 109 2.11 -4.56 -4.20
N LEU A 110 2.19 -4.95 -2.91
CA LEU A 110 2.70 -4.09 -1.84
C LEU A 110 4.17 -3.71 -2.08
N LEU A 111 4.99 -4.66 -2.55
CA LEU A 111 6.38 -4.43 -2.92
C LEU A 111 6.51 -3.42 -4.05
N SER A 112 5.74 -3.58 -5.12
CA SER A 112 5.73 -2.64 -6.24
C SER A 112 5.27 -1.25 -5.79
N LEU A 113 4.17 -1.15 -5.03
CA LEU A 113 3.68 0.12 -4.51
C LEU A 113 4.75 0.81 -3.63
N ARG A 114 5.38 0.07 -2.71
CA ARG A 114 6.46 0.58 -1.87
C ARG A 114 7.61 1.14 -2.69
N ASN A 115 8.01 0.47 -3.77
CA ASN A 115 9.11 0.92 -4.61
C ASN A 115 8.80 2.27 -5.29
N GLU A 116 7.54 2.58 -5.55
CA GLU A 116 7.13 3.87 -6.13
C GLU A 116 7.10 5.00 -5.09
N ILE A 117 6.43 4.78 -3.95
CA ILE A 117 6.14 5.88 -3.01
C ILE A 117 7.13 5.98 -1.83
N ALA A 118 7.82 4.89 -1.50
CA ALA A 118 8.75 4.79 -0.37
C ALA A 118 9.93 3.85 -0.70
N PRO A 119 10.73 4.15 -1.74
CA PRO A 119 11.81 3.28 -2.17
C PRO A 119 12.85 3.08 -1.07
N GLY A 120 13.37 1.84 -0.98
CA GLY A 120 14.34 1.47 0.06
C GLY A 120 13.72 1.05 1.39
N GLU A 121 12.45 1.38 1.65
CA GLU A 121 11.80 1.03 2.92
C GLU A 121 11.53 -0.46 3.07
N LYS A 122 11.61 -0.96 4.30
CA LYS A 122 11.39 -2.39 4.58
C LYS A 122 9.90 -2.71 4.62
N ILE A 123 9.49 -3.77 3.93
CA ILE A 123 8.18 -4.40 4.14
C ILE A 123 8.27 -5.39 5.28
N GLY A 124 7.32 -5.33 6.20
CA GLY A 124 7.22 -6.29 7.29
C GLY A 124 6.14 -5.94 8.30
N TRP A 125 6.25 -6.62 9.44
CA TRP A 125 5.36 -6.44 10.58
C TRP A 125 5.89 -5.35 11.52
N TYR A 126 5.00 -4.44 11.92
CA TYR A 126 5.29 -3.35 12.84
C TYR A 126 4.24 -3.28 13.94
N VAL A 127 4.67 -2.80 15.11
CA VAL A 127 3.77 -2.35 16.17
C VAL A 127 3.79 -0.83 16.13
N VAL A 128 2.62 -0.22 15.97
CA VAL A 128 2.47 1.22 15.80
C VAL A 128 1.56 1.75 16.89
N VAL A 129 2.03 2.76 17.60
CA VAL A 129 1.24 3.49 18.59
C VAL A 129 0.73 4.76 17.95
N ASN A 130 -0.58 4.96 18.02
CA ASN A 130 -1.23 6.20 17.61
C ASN A 130 -2.15 6.66 18.75
N GLY A 131 -1.72 7.65 19.50
CA GLY A 131 -2.51 8.25 20.58
C GLY A 131 -3.65 9.16 20.12
N ASP A 132 -3.75 9.46 18.82
CA ASP A 132 -4.70 10.43 18.25
C ASP A 132 -5.26 9.92 16.92
N VAL A 133 -6.19 8.95 17.03
CA VAL A 133 -6.86 8.35 15.87
C VAL A 133 -7.93 9.28 15.32
N GLU A 134 -8.61 10.02 16.20
CA GLU A 134 -9.65 10.99 15.87
C GLU A 134 -9.21 12.39 16.35
N ARG A 135 -8.72 13.21 15.41
CA ARG A 135 -8.40 14.61 15.72
C ARG A 135 -9.69 15.39 15.88
N TRP A 136 -10.09 15.60 17.13
CA TRP A 136 -11.21 16.49 17.43
C TRP A 136 -10.88 17.92 16.98
N VAL A 137 -11.65 18.45 16.04
CA VAL A 137 -11.64 19.87 15.69
C VAL A 137 -12.87 20.48 16.39
N PRO A 138 -12.68 21.41 17.36
CA PRO A 138 -13.79 22.16 17.91
C PRO A 138 -14.56 22.84 16.76
N PRO A 139 -15.91 22.86 16.79
CA PRO A 139 -16.68 23.68 15.87
C PRO A 139 -16.16 25.11 15.91
N ALA A 140 -16.02 25.76 14.76
CA ALA A 140 -15.77 27.19 14.73
C ALA A 140 -16.99 27.86 15.39
N ASP A 141 -16.77 28.64 16.45
CA ASP A 141 -17.85 29.43 17.03
C ASP A 141 -18.19 30.53 16.00
N ASP A 142 -19.42 30.50 15.47
CA ASP A 142 -19.92 31.45 14.45
C ASP A 142 -20.00 32.91 14.93
N ASP A 143 -19.56 33.20 16.16
CA ASP A 143 -19.62 34.52 16.82
C ASP A 143 -18.28 35.29 16.80
N ASP A 144 -17.22 34.76 16.18
CA ASP A 144 -15.97 35.51 16.00
C ASP A 144 -16.02 36.33 14.70
N GLU A 145 -16.37 37.62 14.85
CA GLU A 145 -16.09 38.67 13.87
C GLU A 145 -14.65 38.54 13.35
N GLU A 146 -14.48 38.16 12.08
CA GLU A 146 -13.34 38.45 11.20
C GLU A 146 -11.99 38.62 11.93
N ALA A 147 -11.55 37.58 12.64
CA ALA A 147 -10.17 37.48 13.13
C ALA A 147 -9.27 36.98 12.00
N GLU A 148 -8.90 37.91 11.13
CA GLU A 148 -7.78 37.84 10.21
C GLU A 148 -6.53 37.31 10.95
N GLY A 149 -6.31 35.99 10.99
CA GLY A 149 -5.07 35.40 11.52
C GLY A 149 -5.20 34.26 12.53
N ALA A 150 -6.09 33.29 12.31
CA ALA A 150 -6.00 31.99 12.98
C ALA A 150 -4.77 31.18 12.50
N LEU A 151 -3.63 31.56 13.07
CA LEU A 151 -2.45 30.76 13.40
C LEU A 151 -2.26 29.47 12.60
N PHE A 152 -1.58 29.60 11.46
CA PHE A 152 -0.65 28.59 11.01
C PHE A 152 0.26 28.24 12.20
N SER A 153 0.14 27.03 12.76
CA SER A 153 1.03 26.56 13.82
C SER A 153 2.47 26.86 13.43
N PRO A 154 3.27 27.50 14.30
CA PRO A 154 4.63 27.86 13.94
C PRO A 154 5.36 26.57 13.59
N ILE A 155 5.96 26.59 12.40
CA ILE A 155 6.92 25.62 11.90
C ILE A 155 7.74 25.08 13.07
N GLY A 156 7.47 23.83 13.43
CA GLY A 156 8.33 23.04 14.27
C GLY A 156 9.72 23.11 13.65
N THR A 157 10.63 23.73 14.40
CA THR A 157 12.03 23.85 14.00
C THR A 157 12.58 22.43 13.97
N GLU A 158 13.13 22.03 12.82
CA GLU A 158 13.50 20.66 12.41
C GLU A 158 12.40 19.80 11.75
N SER A 159 11.49 20.44 11.02
CA SER A 159 10.77 19.78 9.94
C SER A 159 11.76 19.24 8.90
N SER A 160 11.67 17.95 8.57
CA SER A 160 12.34 17.33 7.42
C SER A 160 11.84 17.98 6.12
N GLN A 161 12.40 19.14 5.78
CA GLN A 161 12.07 19.88 4.56
C GLN A 161 12.49 19.07 3.34
N ALA A 162 11.56 18.90 2.40
CA ALA A 162 11.86 18.36 1.08
C ALA A 162 12.86 19.29 0.38
N THR A 163 14.01 18.76 -0.03
CA THR A 163 14.99 19.51 -0.83
C THR A 163 14.61 19.42 -2.30
N LEU A 164 15.00 20.40 -3.10
CA LEU A 164 14.72 20.42 -4.54
C LEU A 164 15.22 19.16 -5.26
N THR A 165 16.33 18.58 -4.82
CA THR A 165 16.88 17.32 -5.35
C THR A 165 15.90 16.17 -5.24
N ASP A 166 15.17 16.09 -4.14
CA ASP A 166 14.34 14.94 -3.82
C ASP A 166 13.00 15.05 -4.53
N ILE A 167 12.55 16.29 -4.75
CA ILE A 167 11.43 16.60 -5.65
C ILE A 167 11.78 16.20 -7.09
N GLN A 168 12.99 16.48 -7.55
CA GLN A 168 13.45 16.14 -8.91
C GLN A 168 13.57 14.62 -9.10
N GLU A 169 14.16 13.89 -8.14
CA GLU A 169 14.25 12.44 -8.20
C GLU A 169 12.88 11.77 -8.20
N TYR A 170 11.96 12.26 -7.37
CA TYR A 170 10.60 11.75 -7.34
C TYR A 170 9.85 11.97 -8.66
N ARG A 171 9.97 13.17 -9.23
CA ARG A 171 9.38 13.51 -10.53
C ARG A 171 9.90 12.62 -11.67
N ALA A 172 11.21 12.35 -11.70
CA ALA A 172 11.80 11.49 -12.73
C ALA A 172 11.26 10.06 -12.69
N ARG A 173 10.89 9.54 -11.52
CA ARG A 173 10.26 8.22 -11.37
C ARG A 173 8.84 8.20 -11.93
N LEU A 174 8.02 9.21 -11.59
CA LEU A 174 6.66 9.33 -12.12
C LEU A 174 6.63 9.44 -13.65
N GLU A 175 7.53 10.24 -14.23
CA GLU A 175 7.62 10.40 -15.69
C GLU A 175 7.99 9.08 -16.41
N GLY A 176 8.61 8.13 -15.71
CA GLY A 176 8.85 6.77 -16.20
C GLY A 176 7.60 5.89 -16.29
N ILE A 177 6.59 6.13 -15.45
CA ILE A 177 5.32 5.37 -15.43
C ILE A 177 4.46 5.74 -16.63
N ASP A 178 4.39 7.03 -16.96
CA ASP A 178 3.57 7.59 -18.04
C ASP A 178 4.09 7.21 -19.44
N GLY A 179 5.36 6.81 -19.54
CA GLY A 179 6.03 6.34 -20.75
C GLY A 179 5.72 4.89 -21.15
N ASP A 180 5.29 4.04 -20.20
CA ASP A 180 4.97 2.63 -20.44
C ASP A 180 3.46 2.43 -20.70
N ALA A 181 2.60 3.18 -20.01
CA ALA A 181 1.14 3.12 -20.19
C ALA A 181 0.67 3.50 -21.62
N LYS A 182 1.43 4.31 -22.36
CA LYS A 182 1.07 4.76 -23.72
C LYS A 182 1.46 3.79 -24.84
N LYS A 183 2.09 2.64 -24.55
CA LYS A 183 2.55 1.69 -25.59
C LYS A 183 1.78 0.38 -25.69
N THR A 184 0.85 0.10 -24.79
CA THR A 184 0.04 -1.13 -24.87
C THR A 184 -1.45 -0.81 -24.86
N GLY A 185 -2.02 -0.64 -26.06
CA GLY A 185 -3.43 -1.00 -26.26
C GLY A 185 -4.34 0.11 -26.78
N PHE A 186 -4.13 0.60 -28.01
CA PHE A 186 -5.21 1.27 -28.76
C PHE A 186 -5.09 1.16 -30.29
N LYS A 187 -4.59 0.03 -30.81
CA LYS A 187 -4.67 -0.28 -32.25
C LYS A 187 -4.81 -1.77 -32.48
N LYS A 188 -6.05 -2.27 -32.47
CA LYS A 188 -6.59 -3.38 -33.29
C LYS A 188 -7.94 -3.87 -32.74
N TRP A 189 -8.99 -3.07 -32.93
CA TRP A 189 -10.35 -3.61 -32.94
C TRP A 189 -11.13 -3.04 -34.13
N LEU A 190 -10.79 -3.54 -35.31
CA LEU A 190 -11.60 -3.43 -36.52
C LEU A 190 -11.46 -4.75 -37.29
N GLY A 191 -12.52 -5.56 -37.29
CA GLY A 191 -12.80 -6.46 -38.41
C GLY A 191 -13.04 -7.94 -38.12
N LYS A 192 -14.28 -8.34 -38.45
CA LYS A 192 -14.68 -9.62 -39.07
C LYS A 192 -15.00 -10.80 -38.14
N VAL A 193 -16.28 -10.84 -37.77
CA VAL A 193 -17.03 -12.08 -37.52
C VAL A 193 -17.10 -12.89 -38.83
N LYS A 194 -16.60 -14.13 -38.81
CA LYS A 194 -16.99 -15.19 -39.76
C LYS A 194 -17.30 -16.47 -39.01
N LYS A 195 -18.29 -17.16 -39.57
CA LYS A 195 -19.11 -18.24 -39.01
C LYS A 195 -18.48 -19.63 -39.26
N ALA A 196 -18.81 -20.54 -38.34
CA ALA A 196 -18.99 -22.00 -38.48
C ALA A 196 -17.77 -22.96 -38.39
N ARG A 197 -17.86 -23.96 -37.48
CA ARG A 197 -18.26 -25.38 -37.73
C ARG A 197 -18.02 -26.20 -36.45
N SER A 198 -19.07 -26.85 -35.90
CA SER A 198 -19.46 -28.27 -36.07
C SER A 198 -18.77 -29.21 -35.07
N VAL A 199 -19.56 -29.67 -34.09
CA VAL A 199 -19.23 -30.68 -33.08
C VAL A 199 -19.27 -32.07 -33.73
N ARG A 200 -18.14 -32.53 -34.26
CA ARG A 200 -17.85 -33.93 -34.64
C ARG A 200 -16.38 -33.97 -35.04
N ASP A 201 -15.51 -34.20 -34.05
CA ASP A 201 -14.18 -34.82 -34.18
C ASP A 201 -13.42 -34.72 -32.84
N LEU A 202 -13.97 -35.32 -31.79
CA LEU A 202 -13.29 -35.49 -30.50
C LEU A 202 -13.49 -36.91 -29.95
N ARG A 203 -13.49 -37.90 -30.86
CA ARG A 203 -13.51 -39.33 -30.52
C ARG A 203 -12.54 -40.11 -31.40
N SER A 204 -11.25 -39.84 -31.24
CA SER A 204 -10.18 -40.75 -31.65
C SER A 204 -8.83 -40.20 -31.20
N ASP A 205 -8.55 -40.19 -29.89
CA ASP A 205 -7.15 -40.27 -29.43
C ASP A 205 -7.01 -40.55 -27.91
N LEU A 206 -7.58 -41.66 -27.46
CA LEU A 206 -7.30 -42.23 -26.13
C LEU A 206 -7.11 -43.74 -26.28
N ALA A 207 -6.04 -44.11 -26.99
CA ALA A 207 -5.48 -45.46 -26.90
C ALA A 207 -4.55 -45.51 -25.67
N LEU A 208 -5.06 -46.16 -24.63
CA LEU A 208 -4.37 -46.49 -23.39
C LEU A 208 -3.07 -47.27 -23.70
N ARG A 209 -1.93 -46.77 -23.21
CA ARG A 209 -0.70 -47.57 -23.08
C ARG A 209 -0.77 -48.39 -21.79
N PRO A 210 -0.44 -49.69 -21.79
CA PRO A 210 -0.36 -50.45 -20.55
C PRO A 210 0.89 -50.04 -19.76
N ILE A 211 0.70 -49.77 -18.47
CA ILE A 211 1.76 -49.51 -17.49
C ILE A 211 2.36 -50.87 -17.10
N SER A 212 3.64 -51.09 -17.42
CA SER A 212 4.42 -52.19 -16.86
C SER A 212 4.78 -51.88 -15.40
N ASN A 213 4.37 -52.77 -14.51
CA ASN A 213 4.76 -52.80 -13.10
C ASN A 213 6.22 -53.21 -12.98
N ASP A 214 7.08 -52.32 -12.49
CA ASP A 214 8.36 -52.68 -11.86
C ASP A 214 8.60 -51.75 -10.67
N TYR A 215 8.08 -52.15 -9.50
CA TYR A 215 8.51 -51.62 -8.20
C TYR A 215 9.21 -52.75 -7.45
N GLN A 216 10.53 -52.64 -7.34
CA GLN A 216 11.37 -53.50 -6.51
C GLN A 216 11.53 -52.84 -5.14
N ALA A 217 11.15 -53.55 -4.07
CA ALA A 217 11.23 -53.07 -2.70
C ALA A 217 12.69 -53.01 -2.19
N PRO A 218 13.07 -52.02 -1.37
CA PRO A 218 14.42 -51.94 -0.81
C PRO A 218 14.61 -52.94 0.34
N THR A 219 15.67 -53.74 0.25
CA THR A 219 16.12 -54.66 1.30
C THR A 219 16.89 -53.93 2.39
N SER A 220 16.46 -54.05 3.64
CA SER A 220 17.16 -53.53 4.82
C SER A 220 18.43 -54.32 5.16
N PRO A 221 19.53 -53.68 5.59
CA PRO A 221 20.72 -54.41 6.03
C PRO A 221 20.59 -54.91 7.47
N ARG A 222 20.93 -56.19 7.65
CA ARG A 222 21.05 -56.89 8.95
C ARG A 222 22.33 -56.42 9.65
N ARG A 223 22.25 -55.90 10.88
CA ARG A 223 23.41 -55.73 11.76
C ARG A 223 23.71 -57.04 12.49
N GLN A 224 24.98 -57.45 12.48
CA GLN A 224 25.58 -58.32 13.50
C GLN A 224 26.00 -57.47 14.69
#